data_AF-A0A925WSS6-F1
#
_entry.id   AF-A0A925WSS6-F1
#
_cell.length_a   1.000
_cell.length_b   1.000
_cell.length_c   1.000
_cell.angle_alpha   90.00
_cell.angle_beta   90.00
_cell.angle_gamma   90.00
#
_symmetry.space_group_name_H-M   'P 1'
#
loop_
_entity.id
_entity.type
_entity.pdbx_description
1 polymer ?
#
loop_
_entity_poly.entity_id
_entity_poly.type
_entity_poly.pdbx_seq_one_letter_code
_entity_poly.pdbx_strand_id
1 'polypeptide(L)'
;GGKRGLLRVVRLGAGEDAGTVVLDPTGKRSGRGAYVCPTPDCIGLALKQKKLERSLKTPIGEGAAEALRAAALPAPPSPSLPEVSG
;
A
#
# COMPACT_ATOMS: atom_id res chain seq x y z
N GLY A 1 9.51 -18.63 11.33
CA GLY A 1 9.71 -18.11 9.96
C GLY A 1 8.44 -18.29 9.15
N GLY A 2 7.70 -17.22 8.87
CA GLY A 2 6.41 -17.29 8.18
C GLY A 2 6.38 -16.33 7.00
N LYS A 3 6.77 -16.82 5.83
CA LYS A 3 6.55 -16.15 4.54
C LYS A 3 5.07 -16.28 4.15
N ARG A 4 4.18 -15.61 4.90
CA ARG A 4 2.73 -15.65 4.71
C ARG A 4 2.24 -14.29 4.17
N GLY A 5 1.74 -14.30 2.94
CA GLY A 5 0.81 -13.28 2.41
C GLY A 5 1.34 -11.85 2.31
N LEU A 6 2.38 -11.61 1.50
CA LEU A 6 2.74 -10.24 1.12
C LEU A 6 1.54 -9.54 0.46
N LEU A 7 1.30 -8.28 0.83
CA LEU A 7 0.30 -7.46 0.15
C LEU A 7 0.86 -7.07 -1.21
N ARG A 8 0.13 -7.42 -2.27
CA ARG A 8 0.42 -6.97 -3.62
C ARG A 8 -0.33 -5.69 -3.90
N VAL A 9 0.41 -4.69 -4.37
CA VAL A 9 -0.10 -3.40 -4.82
C VAL A 9 0.22 -3.26 -6.29
N VAL A 10 -0.71 -2.78 -7.09
CA VAL A 10 -0.52 -2.62 -8.53
C VAL A 10 -0.89 -1.22 -8.94
N ARG A 11 -0.05 -0.65 -9.79
CA ARG A 11 -0.39 0.55 -10.55
C ARG A 11 -1.09 0.12 -11.83
N LEU A 12 -2.32 0.56 -12.01
CA LEU A 12 -3.09 0.32 -13.21
C LEU A 12 -2.47 1.10 -14.37
N GLY A 13 -2.22 0.41 -15.49
CA GLY A 13 -1.58 0.99 -16.67
C GLY A 13 -2.55 1.39 -17.79
N ALA A 14 -3.81 0.96 -17.69
CA ALA A 14 -4.84 1.16 -18.70
C ALA A 14 -6.24 1.12 -18.05
N GLY A 15 -7.22 1.72 -18.72
CA GLY A 15 -8.60 1.88 -18.21
C GLY A 15 -8.86 3.25 -17.60
N GLU A 16 -10.04 3.45 -17.03
CA GLU A 16 -10.43 4.71 -16.38
C GLU A 16 -9.56 5.03 -15.15
N ASP A 17 -9.06 4.00 -14.47
CA ASP A 17 -8.17 4.14 -13.31
C ASP A 17 -6.67 4.15 -13.67
N ALA A 18 -6.30 4.40 -14.93
CA ALA A 18 -4.90 4.38 -15.35
C ALA A 18 -4.06 5.40 -14.55
N GLY A 19 -2.98 4.93 -13.93
CA GLY A 19 -2.12 5.74 -13.03
C GLY A 19 -2.46 5.57 -11.55
N THR A 20 -3.63 5.02 -11.23
CA THR A 20 -4.06 4.78 -9.85
C THR A 20 -3.40 3.54 -9.27
N VAL A 21 -3.04 3.63 -8.00
CA VAL A 21 -2.48 2.51 -7.23
C VAL A 21 -3.59 1.86 -6.42
N VAL A 22 -3.74 0.55 -6.58
CA VAL A 22 -4.76 -0.25 -5.89
C VAL A 22 -4.14 -1.51 -5.30
N LEU A 23 -4.73 -2.01 -4.22
CA LEU A 23 -4.42 -3.33 -3.70
C LEU A 23 -4.98 -4.40 -4.64
N ASP A 24 -4.14 -5.39 -4.96
CA ASP A 24 -4.52 -6.53 -5.79
C ASP A 24 -4.13 -7.84 -5.08
N PRO A 25 -4.88 -8.26 -4.05
CA PRO A 25 -4.66 -9.53 -3.39
C PRO A 25 -4.92 -10.72 -4.33
N THR A 26 -5.72 -10.52 -5.39
CA THR A 26 -6.08 -11.57 -6.36
C THR A 26 -5.01 -11.82 -7.41
N GLY A 27 -4.13 -10.84 -7.62
CA GLY A 27 -3.09 -10.88 -8.63
C GLY A 27 -3.56 -10.73 -10.09
N LYS A 28 -4.85 -10.43 -10.30
CA LYS A 28 -5.50 -10.40 -11.61
C LYS A 28 -5.40 -9.05 -12.33
N ARG A 29 -4.98 -7.99 -11.65
CA ARG A 29 -4.95 -6.66 -12.24
C ARG A 29 -3.68 -6.44 -13.05
N SER A 30 -3.86 -5.96 -14.28
CA SER A 30 -2.77 -5.66 -15.22
C SER A 30 -2.10 -4.33 -14.88
N GLY A 31 -0.78 -4.36 -14.78
CA GLY A 31 0.00 -3.16 -14.49
C GLY A 31 1.33 -3.46 -13.80
N ARG A 32 1.94 -2.42 -13.23
CA ARG A 32 3.21 -2.54 -12.52
C ARG A 32 2.95 -2.91 -11.08
N GLY A 33 3.35 -4.10 -10.66
CA GLY A 33 3.14 -4.61 -9.30
C GLY A 33 4.30 -4.31 -8.35
N ALA A 34 3.99 -4.16 -7.06
CA ALA A 34 4.94 -4.08 -5.96
C ALA A 34 4.42 -4.91 -4.78
N TYR A 35 5.33 -5.43 -3.96
CA TYR A 35 4.98 -6.23 -2.78
C TYR A 35 5.44 -5.52 -1.51
N VAL A 36 4.61 -5.58 -0.48
CA VAL A 36 4.93 -5.08 0.86
C VAL A 36 4.48 -6.07 1.91
N CYS A 37 5.20 -6.13 3.03
CA CYS A 37 4.81 -7.00 4.12
C CYS A 37 3.48 -6.53 4.73
N PRO A 38 2.58 -7.44 5.14
CA PRO A 38 1.29 -7.11 5.75
C PRO A 38 1.45 -6.69 7.22
N THR A 39 2.48 -5.91 7.54
CA THR A 39 2.77 -5.43 8.90
C THR A 39 2.77 -3.91 8.90
N PRO A 40 2.23 -3.26 9.96
CA PRO A 40 2.12 -1.81 10.01
C PRO A 40 3.49 -1.13 9.92
N ASP A 41 4.53 -1.74 10.51
CA ASP A 41 5.89 -1.21 10.51
C ASP A 41 6.47 -1.19 9.09
N CYS A 42 6.34 -2.29 8.34
CA CYS A 42 6.77 -2.35 6.95
C CYS A 42 5.99 -1.39 6.06
N ILE A 43 4.67 -1.27 6.25
CA ILE A 43 3.82 -0.36 5.47
C ILE A 43 4.20 1.09 5.79
N GLY A 44 4.31 1.44 7.07
CA GLY A 44 4.73 2.77 7.52
C GLY A 44 6.10 3.17 6.97
N LEU A 45 7.09 2.28 7.04
CA LEU A 45 8.41 2.50 6.45
C LEU A 45 8.36 2.59 4.93
N ALA A 46 7.56 1.76 4.26
CA ALA A 46 7.44 1.75 2.81
C ALA A 46 6.79 3.04 2.27
N LEU A 47 5.79 3.57 2.98
CA LEU A 47 5.15 4.85 2.69
C LEU A 47 6.10 6.01 3.00
N LYS A 48 6.69 6.05 4.20
CA LYS A 48 7.60 7.12 4.64
C LYS A 48 8.83 7.24 3.74
N GLN A 49 9.40 6.12 3.32
CA GLN A 49 10.57 6.07 2.42
C GLN A 49 10.20 6.09 0.93
N LYS A 50 8.91 6.22 0.58
CA LYS A 50 8.44 6.21 -0.81
C LYS A 50 8.89 4.99 -1.61
N LYS A 51 9.07 3.83 -0.93
CA LYS A 51 9.55 2.59 -1.56
C LYS A 51 8.55 2.08 -2.60
N LEU A 52 7.26 2.13 -2.26
CA LEU A 52 6.19 1.75 -3.18
C LEU A 52 6.11 2.71 -4.37
N GLU A 53 6.28 4.02 -4.13
CA GLU A 53 6.27 5.02 -5.20
C GLU A 53 7.40 4.79 -6.22
N ARG A 54 8.61 4.48 -5.73
CA ARG A 54 9.74 4.11 -6.60
C ARG A 54 9.47 2.85 -7.41
N SER A 55 8.96 1.80 -6.77
CA SER A 55 8.65 0.54 -7.46
C SER A 55 7.54 0.70 -8.50
N LEU A 56 6.51 1.50 -8.20
CA LEU A 56 5.36 1.73 -9.07
C LEU A 56 5.58 2.90 -10.06
N LYS A 57 6.63 3.70 -9.89
CA LYS A 57 6.90 4.96 -10.62
C LYS A 57 5.70 5.93 -10.58
N THR A 58 4.99 5.97 -9.47
CA THR A 58 3.80 6.82 -9.30
C THR A 58 3.63 7.16 -7.83
N PRO A 59 3.12 8.36 -7.48
CA PRO A 59 2.84 8.69 -6.09
C PRO A 59 1.75 7.80 -5.50
N ILE A 60 1.91 7.44 -4.22
CA ILE A 60 0.89 6.73 -3.45
C ILE A 60 0.02 7.81 -2.81
N GLY A 61 -1.22 7.95 -3.30
CA GLY A 61 -2.20 8.82 -2.67
C GLY A 61 -2.65 8.31 -1.30
N GLU A 62 -3.28 9.19 -0.52
CA GLU A 62 -3.73 8.88 0.83
C GLU A 62 -4.70 7.69 0.88
N GLY A 63 -5.63 7.59 -0.08
CA GLY A 63 -6.55 6.46 -0.18
C GLY A 63 -5.85 5.11 -0.39
N ALA A 64 -4.78 5.07 -1.20
CA ALA A 64 -4.00 3.85 -1.40
C ALA A 64 -3.16 3.50 -0.17
N ALA A 65 -2.59 4.51 0.51
CA ALA A 65 -1.86 4.34 1.77
C ALA A 65 -2.77 3.83 2.90
N GLU A 66 -3.99 4.35 2.99
CA GLU A 66 -5.00 3.90 3.94
C GLU A 66 -5.46 2.48 3.67
N ALA A 67 -5.74 2.14 2.41
CA ALA A 67 -6.09 0.77 2.04
C ALA A 67 -4.96 -0.22 2.40
N LEU A 68 -3.68 0.18 2.25
CA LEU A 68 -2.54 -0.63 2.68
C LEU A 68 -2.51 -0.84 4.19
N ARG A 69 -2.72 0.22 4.96
CA ARG A 69 -2.80 0.16 6.43
C ARG A 69 -3.97 -0.70 6.88
N ALA A 70 -5.13 -0.59 6.23
CA ALA A 70 -6.32 -1.40 6.51
C ALA A 70 -6.13 -2.88 6.16
N ALA A 71 -5.37 -3.17 5.10
CA ALA A 71 -5.02 -4.53 4.69
C ALA A 71 -3.87 -5.14 5.53
N ALA A 72 -3.20 -4.34 6.36
CA ALA A 72 -2.22 -4.86 7.31
C ALA A 72 -2.91 -5.85 8.26
N LEU A 73 -2.25 -6.97 8.55
CA LEU A 73 -2.72 -7.88 9.59
C LEU A 73 -2.84 -7.10 10.91
N PRO A 74 -3.81 -7.43 11.78
CA PRO A 74 -4.09 -6.65 12.98
C PRO A 74 -2.83 -6.57 13.82
N ALA A 75 -2.22 -5.40 13.81
CA ALA A 75 -1.35 -4.97 14.88
C ALA A 75 -2.23 -4.35 15.96
N PRO A 76 -1.84 -4.44 17.25
CA PRO A 76 -2.56 -3.79 18.33
C PRO A 76 -2.80 -2.31 17.96
N PRO A 77 -3.94 -1.72 18.37
CA PRO A 77 -4.29 -0.35 18.01
C PRO A 77 -3.16 0.57 18.47
N SER A 78 -2.33 1.04 17.53
CA SER A 78 -1.43 2.14 17.80
C SER A 78 -2.28 3.42 17.80
N PRO A 79 -2.44 4.10 18.94
CA PRO A 79 -3.30 5.26 19.04
C PRO A 79 -2.72 6.44 18.25
N SER A 80 -3.63 7.21 17.65
CA SER A 80 -3.52 8.65 17.38
C SER A 80 -2.49 9.08 16.34
N LEU A 81 -2.92 9.18 15.07
CA LEU A 81 -2.52 10.36 14.30
C LEU A 81 -3.24 11.55 14.95
N PRO A 82 -2.55 12.64 15.35
CA PRO A 82 -3.24 13.87 15.67
C PRO A 82 -3.95 14.32 14.40
N GLU A 83 -5.26 14.53 14.49
CA GLU A 83 -5.99 15.34 13.51
C GLU A 83 -5.19 16.63 13.31
N VAL A 84 -4.68 16.81 12.09
CA VAL A 84 -4.12 18.07 11.66
C VAL A 84 -5.26 19.08 11.59
N SER A 85 -4.95 20.34 11.93
CA SER A 85 -5.80 21.53 11.89
C SER A 85 -6.44 21.83 13.25
N GLY A 86 -6.22 22.95 13.91
CA GLY A 86 -5.56 24.22 13.56
C GLY A 86 -6.06 25.25 14.56
#